data_AF-Q0UZR0-F1
#
_entry.id   AF-Q0UZR0-F1
#
_cell.length_a   1.000
_cell.length_b   1.000
_cell.length_c   1.000
_cell.angle_alpha   90.00
_cell.angle_beta   90.00
_cell.angle_gamma   90.00
#
_symmetry.space_group_name_H-M   'P 1'
#
loop_
_entity.id
_entity.type
_entity.pdbx_description
1 polymer ?
#
loop_
_entity_poly.entity_id
_entity_poly.type
_entity_poly.pdbx_seq_one_letter_code
_entity_poly.pdbx_strand_id
1 'polypeptide(L)'
;MATSKTCKSYAPHLPTELWLQILENTSTHEAEHLWMAVRQVSRQFRGYVERLFVSSHLPHFAISLSLPRRSSNDGSHRCWPGAIPNAQVIMSLHHTTLEERFATFVSPVELGCGDERASVENLRASGVLTEARLLEAPAWVYLGKNYMAGRSIPLPMDIEWNQAKHRWVWPVEWRVLVGRFYKAKLEARTRAQRQTCHA
;
A
#
# COMPACT_ATOMS: atom_id res chain seq x y z
N MET A 1 -13.11 -14.11 -50.23
CA MET A 1 -12.75 -14.33 -48.81
C MET A 1 -11.42 -13.64 -48.54
N ALA A 2 -11.43 -12.48 -47.89
CA ALA A 2 -10.20 -11.75 -47.56
C ALA A 2 -9.63 -12.31 -46.26
N THR A 3 -8.42 -12.89 -46.32
CA THR A 3 -7.67 -13.30 -45.14
C THR A 3 -7.11 -12.05 -44.46
N SER A 4 -7.72 -11.66 -43.34
CA SER A 4 -7.19 -10.64 -42.43
C SER A 4 -5.80 -11.06 -41.96
N LYS A 5 -4.75 -10.45 -42.54
CA LYS A 5 -3.39 -10.55 -42.02
C LYS A 5 -3.36 -9.88 -40.66
N THR A 6 -3.31 -10.67 -39.59
CA THR A 6 -3.01 -10.17 -38.25
C THR A 6 -1.59 -9.63 -38.25
N CYS A 7 -1.45 -8.30 -38.43
CA CYS A 7 -0.17 -7.63 -38.17
C CYS A 7 0.16 -7.80 -36.70
N LYS A 8 1.17 -8.64 -36.41
CA LYS A 8 1.76 -8.70 -35.08
C LYS A 8 2.41 -7.34 -34.83
N SER A 9 1.77 -6.51 -34.01
CA SER A 9 2.36 -5.28 -33.50
C SER A 9 3.48 -5.69 -32.54
N TYR A 10 4.73 -5.53 -32.98
CA TYR A 10 5.89 -5.70 -32.14
C TYR A 10 6.25 -4.35 -31.54
N ALA A 11 6.37 -4.28 -30.22
CA ALA A 11 6.96 -3.12 -29.57
C ALA A 11 8.39 -2.92 -30.11
N PRO A 12 8.84 -1.67 -30.32
CA PRO A 12 10.18 -1.41 -30.83
C PRO A 12 11.25 -1.96 -29.89
N HIS A 13 12.32 -2.52 -30.43
CA HIS A 13 13.42 -3.05 -29.64
C HIS A 13 14.30 -1.90 -29.13
N LEU A 14 13.98 -1.36 -27.96
CA LEU A 14 14.76 -0.33 -27.28
C LEU A 14 15.56 -0.92 -26.11
N PRO A 15 16.73 -0.34 -25.77
CA PRO A 15 17.40 -0.56 -24.49
C PRO A 15 16.46 -0.45 -23.29
N THR A 16 16.73 -1.24 -22.24
CA THR A 16 15.91 -1.29 -21.03
C THR A 16 15.80 0.07 -20.35
N GLU A 17 16.89 0.82 -20.31
CA GLU A 17 16.98 2.15 -19.69
C GLU A 17 16.04 3.15 -20.38
N LEU A 18 15.98 3.11 -21.71
CA LEU A 18 15.06 3.95 -22.48
C LEU A 18 13.60 3.57 -22.23
N TRP A 19 13.29 2.27 -22.14
CA TRP A 19 11.95 1.83 -21.78
C TRP A 19 11.54 2.29 -20.38
N LEU A 20 12.43 2.18 -19.39
CA LEU A 20 12.16 2.67 -18.04
C LEU A 20 11.91 4.17 -18.03
N GLN A 21 12.73 4.95 -18.74
CA GLN A 21 12.56 6.41 -18.85
C GLN A 21 11.26 6.80 -19.57
N ILE A 22 10.86 6.09 -20.64
CA ILE A 22 9.58 6.33 -21.32
C ILE A 22 8.42 6.05 -20.37
N LEU A 23 8.45 4.90 -19.69
CA LEU A 23 7.39 4.50 -18.78
C LEU A 23 7.32 5.42 -17.56
N GLU A 24 8.44 5.88 -17.02
CA GLU A 24 8.48 6.83 -15.90
C GLU A 24 7.87 8.19 -16.29
N ASN A 25 8.26 8.75 -17.44
CA ASN A 25 7.78 10.07 -17.88
C ASN A 25 6.32 10.08 -18.34
N THR A 26 5.83 8.95 -18.86
CA THR A 26 4.41 8.82 -19.26
C THR A 26 3.48 8.63 -18.05
N SER A 27 4.01 8.32 -16.87
CA SER A 27 3.23 7.72 -15.78
C SER A 27 3.14 8.52 -14.49
N THR A 28 3.68 9.74 -14.43
CA THR A 28 3.61 10.60 -13.23
C THR A 28 2.18 10.80 -12.73
N HIS A 29 1.18 10.65 -13.61
CA HIS A 29 -0.25 10.70 -13.28
C HIS A 29 -1.01 9.36 -13.40
N GLU A 30 -0.38 8.30 -13.89
CA GLU A 30 -1.05 7.05 -14.27
C GLU A 30 -0.38 5.76 -13.76
N ALA A 31 0.19 5.78 -12.56
CA ALA A 31 0.75 4.57 -11.93
C ALA A 31 -0.25 3.38 -11.91
N GLU A 32 -1.55 3.68 -11.79
CA GLU A 32 -2.63 2.69 -11.92
C GLU A 32 -2.65 2.01 -13.30
N HIS A 33 -2.51 2.78 -14.38
CA HIS A 33 -2.50 2.25 -15.75
C HIS A 33 -1.26 1.38 -15.98
N LEU A 34 -0.08 1.81 -15.52
CA LEU A 34 1.13 1.01 -15.59
C LEU A 34 0.95 -0.37 -14.95
N TRP A 35 0.42 -0.40 -13.73
CA TRP A 35 0.26 -1.63 -12.98
C TRP A 35 -0.83 -2.55 -13.53
N MET A 36 -1.97 -1.98 -13.91
CA MET A 36 -3.15 -2.75 -14.29
C MET A 36 -3.17 -3.15 -15.77
N ALA A 37 -2.59 -2.34 -16.66
CA ALA A 37 -2.60 -2.57 -18.11
C ALA A 37 -1.20 -2.92 -18.65
N VAL A 38 -0.24 -1.99 -18.57
CA VAL A 38 1.08 -2.15 -19.21
C VAL A 38 1.83 -3.38 -18.70
N ARG A 39 1.78 -3.64 -17.39
CA ARG A 39 2.39 -4.81 -16.73
C ARG A 39 1.90 -6.15 -17.31
N GLN A 40 0.71 -6.18 -17.91
CA GLN A 40 0.10 -7.41 -18.42
C GLN A 40 0.41 -7.68 -19.90
N VAL A 41 0.98 -6.70 -20.61
CA VAL A 41 1.25 -6.80 -22.06
C VAL A 41 2.28 -7.90 -22.38
N SER A 42 3.39 -7.94 -21.64
CA SER A 42 4.45 -8.94 -21.84
C SER A 42 5.25 -9.16 -20.55
N ARG A 43 6.04 -10.24 -20.52
CA ARG A 43 6.99 -10.50 -19.41
C ARG A 43 8.04 -9.38 -19.28
N GLN A 44 8.44 -8.79 -20.40
CA GLN A 44 9.42 -7.71 -20.42
C GLN A 44 8.83 -6.42 -19.80
N PHE A 45 7.63 -6.01 -20.24
CA PHE A 45 6.94 -4.85 -19.65
C PHE A 45 6.60 -5.08 -18.18
N ARG A 46 6.28 -6.31 -17.79
CA ARG A 46 6.14 -6.67 -16.37
C ARG A 46 7.39 -6.33 -15.58
N GLY A 47 8.57 -6.75 -16.06
CA GLY A 47 9.84 -6.44 -15.42
C GLY A 47 10.10 -4.94 -15.31
N TYR A 48 9.81 -4.18 -16.37
CA TYR A 48 10.00 -2.72 -16.36
C TYR A 48 9.08 -2.02 -15.36
N VAL A 49 7.78 -2.33 -15.40
CA VAL A 49 6.81 -1.75 -14.46
C VAL A 49 7.18 -2.13 -13.03
N GLU A 50 7.53 -3.39 -12.75
CA GLU A 50 7.91 -3.80 -11.40
C GLU A 50 9.16 -3.06 -10.89
N ARG A 51 10.16 -2.83 -11.75
CA ARG A 51 11.35 -2.02 -11.39
C ARG A 51 10.99 -0.58 -11.06
N LEU A 52 10.13 0.05 -11.85
CA LEU A 52 9.64 1.41 -11.57
C LEU A 52 8.83 1.46 -10.28
N PHE A 53 8.03 0.44 -10.01
CA PHE A 53 7.26 0.38 -8.78
C PHE A 53 8.15 0.26 -7.55
N VAL A 54 9.15 -0.62 -7.57
CA VAL A 54 10.08 -0.77 -6.44
C VAL A 54 10.89 0.51 -6.18
N SER A 55 11.34 1.18 -7.24
CA SER A 55 12.20 2.37 -7.12
C SER A 55 11.44 3.66 -6.84
N SER A 56 10.33 3.90 -7.53
CA SER A 56 9.67 5.23 -7.56
C SER A 56 8.31 5.27 -6.86
N HIS A 57 7.57 4.15 -6.74
CA HIS A 57 6.21 4.18 -6.17
C HIS A 57 6.11 3.55 -4.78
N LEU A 58 6.76 2.41 -4.57
CA LEU A 58 6.71 1.63 -3.33
C LEU A 58 7.20 2.43 -2.11
N PRO A 59 8.25 3.27 -2.20
CA PRO A 59 8.67 4.14 -1.09
C PRO A 59 7.60 5.13 -0.61
N HIS A 60 6.59 5.40 -1.43
CA HIS A 60 5.48 6.27 -1.08
C HIS A 60 4.28 5.54 -0.51
N PHE A 61 4.30 4.21 -0.44
CA PHE A 61 3.27 3.47 0.27
C PHE A 61 3.44 3.62 1.77
N ALA A 62 2.31 3.80 2.44
CA ALA A 62 2.22 3.69 3.88
C ALA A 62 0.93 2.94 4.24
N ILE A 63 0.98 2.23 5.36
CA ILE A 63 -0.14 1.47 5.89
C ILE A 63 -0.50 2.04 7.24
N SER A 64 -1.70 2.61 7.36
CA SER A 64 -2.24 3.13 8.60
C SER A 64 -3.10 2.06 9.27
N LEU A 65 -2.79 1.77 10.53
CA LEU A 65 -3.56 0.88 11.38
C LEU A 65 -4.32 1.72 12.41
N SER A 66 -5.62 1.92 12.19
CA SER A 66 -6.49 2.63 13.14
C SER A 66 -6.83 1.70 14.29
N LEU A 67 -6.27 1.98 15.47
CA LEU A 67 -6.39 1.07 16.62
C LEU A 67 -7.86 1.00 17.08
N PRO A 68 -8.38 -0.20 17.36
CA PRO A 68 -9.74 -0.35 17.86
C PRO A 68 -9.89 0.32 19.23
N ARG A 69 -11.04 0.96 19.45
CA ARG A 69 -11.39 1.55 20.76
C ARG A 69 -12.13 0.50 21.59
N ARG A 70 -11.79 0.38 22.88
CA ARG A 70 -12.61 -0.39 23.83
C ARG A 70 -13.92 0.36 24.08
N SER A 71 -15.05 -0.29 23.84
CA SER A 71 -16.36 0.18 24.27
C SER A 71 -16.43 0.12 25.79
N SER A 72 -16.77 1.23 26.45
CA SER A 72 -16.94 1.28 27.92
C SER A 72 -18.09 0.42 28.43
N ASN A 73 -19.05 0.10 27.56
CA ASN A 73 -20.31 -0.50 27.97
C ASN A 73 -20.31 -2.04 27.84
N ASP A 74 -19.59 -2.59 26.87
CA ASP A 74 -19.62 -4.03 26.54
C ASP A 74 -18.23 -4.68 26.51
N GLY A 75 -17.15 -3.91 26.74
CA GLY A 75 -15.77 -4.39 26.55
C GLY A 75 -15.39 -4.72 25.10
N SER A 76 -16.33 -4.64 24.16
CA SER A 76 -16.12 -4.94 22.74
C SER A 76 -15.19 -3.93 22.06
N HIS A 77 -14.36 -4.44 21.16
CA HIS A 77 -13.45 -3.63 20.35
C HIS A 77 -14.21 -3.06 19.15
N ARG A 78 -14.36 -1.74 19.08
CA ARG A 78 -14.93 -1.05 17.91
C ARG A 78 -13.80 -0.68 16.96
N CYS A 79 -13.73 -1.39 15.83
CA CYS A 79 -12.84 -1.06 14.73
C CYS A 79 -13.39 0.13 13.94
N TRP A 80 -12.49 1.00 13.50
CA TRP A 80 -12.85 2.16 12.70
C TRP A 80 -12.91 1.79 11.21
N PRO A 81 -13.86 2.33 10.44
CA PRO A 81 -14.00 2.00 9.01
C PRO A 81 -12.89 2.62 8.13
N GLY A 82 -12.02 3.47 8.68
CA GLY A 82 -10.95 4.14 7.96
C GLY A 82 -9.85 4.71 8.85
N ALA A 83 -8.95 5.49 8.25
CA ALA A 83 -7.89 6.20 8.96
C ALA A 83 -8.47 7.23 9.95
N ILE A 84 -7.97 7.21 11.19
CA ILE A 84 -8.34 8.20 12.20
C ILE A 84 -7.10 8.99 12.62
N PRO A 85 -7.11 10.32 12.37
CA PRO A 85 -6.03 11.19 12.81
C PRO A 85 -5.73 10.99 14.30
N ASN A 86 -4.44 10.93 14.64
CA ASN A 86 -3.93 10.80 16.01
C ASN A 86 -4.28 9.49 16.75
N ALA A 87 -5.06 8.57 16.16
CA ALA A 87 -5.40 7.27 16.74
C ALA A 87 -4.92 6.09 15.88
N GLN A 88 -3.88 6.33 15.08
CA GLN A 88 -3.38 5.38 14.08
C GLN A 88 -1.87 5.16 14.23
N VAL A 89 -1.44 3.93 13.97
CA VAL A 89 -0.03 3.60 13.76
C VAL A 89 0.24 3.61 12.28
N ILE A 90 1.07 4.55 11.82
CA ILE A 90 1.47 4.63 10.41
C ILE A 90 2.72 3.79 10.22
N MET A 91 2.60 2.67 9.53
CA MET A 91 3.73 1.86 9.13
C MET A 91 4.26 2.34 7.78
N SER A 92 5.55 2.67 7.74
CA SER A 92 6.24 3.17 6.56
C SER A 92 7.21 2.13 6.02
N LEU A 93 7.46 2.17 4.71
CA LEU A 93 8.42 1.27 4.10
C LEU A 93 9.83 1.50 4.67
N HIS A 94 10.47 0.45 5.15
CA HIS A 94 11.85 0.49 5.62
C HIS A 94 12.85 0.04 4.55
N HIS A 95 12.58 -1.11 3.94
CA HIS A 95 13.38 -1.66 2.86
C HIS A 95 12.53 -2.53 1.94
N THR A 96 13.01 -2.66 0.72
CA THR A 96 12.49 -3.54 -0.32
C THR A 96 13.57 -3.68 -1.38
N THR A 97 13.69 -4.86 -1.97
CA THR A 97 14.50 -5.06 -3.19
C THR A 97 13.64 -5.68 -4.29
N LEU A 98 14.11 -5.62 -5.55
CA LEU A 98 13.37 -6.21 -6.69
C LEU A 98 13.26 -7.74 -6.57
N GLU A 99 14.32 -8.36 -6.06
CA GLU A 99 14.43 -9.79 -5.83
C GLU A 99 13.60 -10.23 -4.62
N GLU A 100 13.46 -9.35 -3.63
CA GLU A 100 12.59 -9.58 -2.49
C GLU A 100 11.13 -9.62 -2.91
N ARG A 101 10.49 -10.71 -2.50
CA ARG A 101 9.04 -10.88 -2.63
C ARG A 101 8.27 -9.97 -1.67
N PHE A 102 8.91 -9.59 -0.57
CA PHE A 102 8.30 -8.87 0.54
C PHE A 102 8.88 -7.47 0.65
N ALA A 103 8.01 -6.51 0.98
CA ALA A 103 8.38 -5.18 1.41
C ALA A 103 8.14 -5.09 2.91
N THR A 104 9.12 -4.59 3.65
CA THR A 104 9.02 -4.51 5.10
C THR A 104 8.57 -3.12 5.53
N PHE A 105 7.39 -3.07 6.14
CA PHE A 105 6.85 -1.87 6.76
C PHE A 105 7.18 -1.86 8.24
N VAL A 106 7.52 -0.69 8.78
CA VAL A 106 7.89 -0.54 10.20
C VAL A 106 7.10 0.57 10.85
N SER A 107 6.75 0.41 12.12
CA SER A 107 6.19 1.48 12.93
C SER A 107 7.21 2.60 13.14
N PRO A 108 6.77 3.82 13.51
CA PRO A 108 7.66 4.83 14.05
C PRO A 108 8.24 4.38 15.40
N VAL A 109 9.23 5.12 15.90
CA VAL A 109 9.76 4.94 17.27
C VAL A 109 8.83 5.56 18.31
N GLU A 110 8.19 6.66 17.94
CA GLU A 110 7.33 7.46 18.81
C GLU A 110 5.99 7.67 18.12
N LEU A 111 4.92 7.71 18.92
CA LEU A 111 3.58 8.04 18.50
C LEU A 111 3.10 9.28 19.27
N GLY A 112 2.19 10.04 18.68
CA GLY A 112 1.64 11.27 19.26
C GLY A 112 2.25 12.54 18.67
N CYS A 113 1.83 13.69 19.21
CA CYS A 113 2.27 15.02 18.77
C CYS A 113 2.59 15.87 20.00
N GLY A 114 3.60 16.74 19.89
CA GLY A 114 4.01 17.63 20.97
C GLY A 114 4.36 16.88 22.26
N ASP A 115 3.78 17.32 23.37
CA ASP A 115 4.05 16.80 24.71
C ASP A 115 3.41 15.42 24.99
N GLU A 116 2.49 14.97 24.12
CA GLU A 116 1.84 13.65 24.22
C GLU A 116 2.63 12.54 23.51
N ARG A 117 3.89 12.79 23.14
CA ARG A 117 4.72 11.78 22.49
C ARG A 117 5.07 10.66 23.46
N ALA A 118 4.77 9.43 23.05
CA ALA A 118 5.14 8.23 23.77
C ALA A 118 5.92 7.29 22.85
N SER A 119 6.99 6.70 23.36
CA SER A 119 7.73 5.67 22.62
C SER A 119 6.83 4.44 22.41
N VAL A 120 6.95 3.83 21.24
CA VAL A 120 6.23 2.60 20.88
C VAL A 120 6.56 1.48 21.84
N GLU A 121 7.80 1.42 22.34
CA GLU A 121 8.20 0.50 23.39
C GLU A 121 7.43 0.71 24.70
N ASN A 122 7.33 1.94 25.20
CA ASN A 122 6.58 2.23 26.42
C ASN A 122 5.09 1.91 26.25
N LEU A 123 4.53 2.19 25.07
CA LEU A 123 3.15 1.84 24.74
C LEU A 123 2.92 0.32 24.66
N ARG A 124 3.91 -0.43 24.17
CA ARG A 124 3.87 -1.90 24.18
C ARG A 124 3.97 -2.44 25.60
N ALA A 125 4.95 -1.97 26.38
CA ALA A 125 5.20 -2.42 27.76
C ALA A 125 4.02 -2.13 28.69
N SER A 126 3.33 -1.00 28.49
CA SER A 126 2.11 -0.65 29.25
C SER A 126 0.86 -1.39 28.78
N GLY A 127 0.93 -2.21 27.73
CA GLY A 127 -0.23 -2.93 27.17
C GLY A 127 -1.19 -2.04 26.38
N VAL A 128 -0.84 -0.78 26.10
CA VAL A 128 -1.63 0.12 25.27
C VAL A 128 -1.55 -0.32 23.80
N LEU A 129 -0.37 -0.65 23.31
CA LEU A 129 -0.12 -1.05 21.94
C LEU A 129 0.34 -2.51 21.87
N THR A 130 -0.61 -3.43 21.98
CA THR A 130 -0.36 -4.88 21.87
C THR A 130 -0.44 -5.36 20.42
N GLU A 131 0.20 -6.50 20.17
CA GLU A 131 0.12 -7.19 18.88
C GLU A 131 -1.33 -7.50 18.48
N ALA A 132 -2.14 -8.04 19.41
CA ALA A 132 -3.55 -8.32 19.17
C ALA A 132 -4.33 -7.10 18.67
N ARG A 133 -4.09 -5.90 19.24
CA ARG A 133 -4.75 -4.67 18.78
C ARG A 133 -4.32 -4.24 17.39
N LEU A 134 -3.06 -4.52 17.01
CA LEU A 134 -2.56 -4.25 15.66
C LEU A 134 -3.18 -5.21 14.65
N LEU A 135 -3.29 -6.50 14.98
CA LEU A 135 -3.88 -7.53 14.12
C LEU A 135 -5.38 -7.32 13.87
N GLU A 136 -6.11 -6.76 14.84
CA GLU A 136 -7.52 -6.42 14.71
C GLU A 136 -7.78 -5.12 13.92
N ALA A 137 -6.78 -4.25 13.79
CA ALA A 137 -6.92 -2.95 13.15
C ALA A 137 -7.02 -3.10 11.61
N PRO A 138 -8.05 -2.55 10.96
CA PRO A 138 -8.12 -2.58 9.50
C PRO A 138 -6.93 -1.86 8.85
N ALA A 139 -6.36 -2.47 7.82
CA ALA A 139 -5.24 -1.91 7.07
C ALA A 139 -5.72 -0.84 6.08
N TRP A 140 -5.46 0.43 6.39
CA TRP A 140 -5.72 1.56 5.51
C TRP A 140 -4.46 1.94 4.73
N VAL A 141 -4.43 1.58 3.45
CA VAL A 141 -3.27 1.78 2.57
C VAL A 141 -3.44 3.07 1.78
N TYR A 142 -2.39 3.87 1.72
CA TYR A 142 -2.36 5.09 0.92
C TYR A 142 -0.99 5.31 0.28
N LEU A 143 -0.97 6.19 -0.71
CA LEU A 143 0.22 6.58 -1.46
C LEU A 143 0.48 8.08 -1.27
N GLY A 144 1.72 8.44 -0.92
CA GLY A 144 2.16 9.83 -0.79
C GLY A 144 1.62 10.52 0.46
N LYS A 145 1.43 11.84 0.38
CA LYS A 145 1.07 12.68 1.55
C LYS A 145 -0.43 12.72 1.85
N ASN A 146 -1.29 12.30 0.90
CA ASN A 146 -2.73 12.39 1.06
C ASN A 146 -3.29 11.09 1.68
N TYR A 147 -3.15 10.95 3.01
CA TYR A 147 -3.62 9.77 3.73
C TYR A 147 -5.14 9.58 3.66
N MET A 148 -5.91 10.66 3.49
CA MET A 148 -7.38 10.60 3.35
C MET A 148 -7.82 9.94 2.04
N ALA A 149 -6.98 9.95 1.01
CA ALA A 149 -7.24 9.29 -0.26
C ALA A 149 -6.95 7.78 -0.25
N GLY A 150 -6.59 7.21 0.91
CA GLY A 150 -6.31 5.79 1.05
C GLY A 150 -7.54 4.89 0.89
N ARG A 151 -7.30 3.59 1.03
CA ARG A 151 -8.32 2.55 0.93
C ARG A 151 -8.08 1.48 1.98
N SER A 152 -9.15 1.01 2.59
CA SER A 152 -9.13 -0.23 3.37
C SER A 152 -8.99 -1.39 2.39
N ILE A 153 -7.91 -2.16 2.52
CA ILE A 153 -7.70 -3.38 1.73
C ILE A 153 -7.38 -4.55 2.65
N PRO A 154 -7.93 -5.75 2.39
CA PRO A 154 -7.55 -6.92 3.16
C PRO A 154 -6.09 -7.25 2.83
N LEU A 155 -5.26 -7.43 3.85
CA LEU A 155 -3.88 -7.91 3.74
C LEU A 155 -3.67 -9.01 4.79
N PRO A 156 -2.84 -10.02 4.50
CA PRO A 156 -2.34 -10.92 5.54
C PRO A 156 -1.63 -10.09 6.62
N MET A 157 -2.12 -10.19 7.86
CA MET A 157 -1.57 -9.49 9.01
C MET A 157 -0.57 -10.42 9.68
N ASP A 158 0.71 -10.07 9.58
CA ASP A 158 1.82 -10.81 10.17
C ASP A 158 2.78 -9.78 10.75
N ILE A 159 2.39 -9.22 11.90
CA ILE A 159 3.08 -8.08 12.51
C ILE A 159 3.89 -8.59 13.68
N GLU A 160 5.20 -8.43 13.60
CA GLU A 160 6.15 -8.93 14.58
C GLU A 160 6.83 -7.79 15.33
N TRP A 161 7.21 -8.04 16.58
CA TRP A 161 8.02 -7.11 17.34
C TRP A 161 9.50 -7.30 17.06
N ASN A 162 10.19 -6.25 16.61
CA ASN A 162 11.64 -6.25 16.51
C ASN A 162 12.25 -5.72 17.81
N GLN A 163 12.75 -6.65 18.64
CA GLN A 163 13.36 -6.34 19.93
C GLN A 163 14.59 -5.42 19.82
N ALA A 164 15.43 -5.61 18.80
CA ALA A 164 16.66 -4.83 18.66
C ALA A 164 16.42 -3.38 18.22
N LYS A 165 15.35 -3.15 17.44
CA LYS A 165 15.00 -1.82 16.91
C LYS A 165 13.86 -1.14 17.69
N HIS A 166 13.27 -1.83 18.67
CA HIS A 166 12.12 -1.37 19.46
C HIS A 166 10.95 -0.87 18.60
N ARG A 167 10.60 -1.62 17.56
CA ARG A 167 9.54 -1.27 16.59
C ARG A 167 8.75 -2.50 16.17
N TRP A 168 7.51 -2.27 15.73
CA TRP A 168 6.73 -3.27 15.02
C TRP A 168 7.17 -3.34 13.56
N VAL A 169 7.21 -4.56 13.02
CA VAL A 169 7.67 -4.88 11.68
C VAL A 169 6.60 -5.72 11.01
N TRP A 170 6.30 -5.40 9.75
CA TRP A 170 5.29 -6.10 8.97
C TRP A 170 5.83 -6.39 7.56
N PRO A 171 6.27 -7.62 7.29
CA PRO A 171 6.57 -8.06 5.93
C PRO A 171 5.27 -8.20 5.13
N VAL A 172 5.19 -7.52 3.99
CA VAL A 172 4.02 -7.54 3.11
C VAL A 172 4.46 -7.95 1.71
N GLU A 173 3.78 -8.92 1.10
CA GLU A 173 4.01 -9.26 -0.31
C GLU A 173 3.64 -8.07 -1.20
N TRP A 174 4.64 -7.33 -1.67
CA TRP A 174 4.43 -5.99 -2.21
C TRP A 174 3.62 -6.01 -3.51
N ARG A 175 3.76 -7.07 -4.33
CA ARG A 175 2.98 -7.25 -5.56
C ARG A 175 1.48 -7.43 -5.23
N VAL A 176 1.17 -8.13 -4.14
CA VAL A 176 -0.20 -8.30 -3.65
C VAL A 176 -0.73 -6.98 -3.11
N LEU A 177 0.07 -6.26 -2.32
CA LEU A 177 -0.26 -4.91 -1.81
C LEU A 177 -0.65 -3.96 -2.95
N VAL A 178 0.25 -3.78 -3.93
CA VAL A 178 0.04 -2.85 -5.04
C VAL A 178 -1.17 -3.28 -5.90
N GLY A 179 -1.29 -4.59 -6.19
CA GLY A 179 -2.43 -5.12 -6.95
C GLY A 179 -3.78 -4.91 -6.26
N ARG A 180 -3.87 -5.21 -4.96
CA ARG A 180 -5.11 -5.01 -4.19
C ARG A 180 -5.45 -3.53 -4.06
N PHE A 181 -4.46 -2.67 -3.83
CA PHE A 181 -4.66 -1.23 -3.72
C PHE A 181 -5.26 -0.63 -5.00
N TYR A 182 -4.65 -0.86 -6.18
CA TYR A 182 -5.18 -0.31 -7.42
C TYR A 182 -6.49 -0.93 -7.85
N LYS A 183 -6.73 -2.21 -7.57
CA LYS A 183 -8.04 -2.83 -7.79
C LYS A 183 -9.12 -2.12 -6.96
N ALA A 184 -8.88 -1.89 -5.67
CA ALA A 184 -9.81 -1.17 -4.81
C ALA A 184 -10.04 0.29 -5.27
N LYS A 185 -9.00 0.96 -5.78
CA LYS A 185 -9.11 2.31 -6.34
C LYS A 185 -9.99 2.34 -7.60
N LEU A 186 -9.79 1.40 -8.51
CA LEU A 186 -10.60 1.25 -9.72
C LEU A 186 -12.07 0.98 -9.38
N GLU A 187 -12.34 0.05 -8.47
CA GLU A 187 -13.70 -0.28 -8.03
C GLU A 187 -14.42 0.92 -7.41
N ALA A 188 -13.72 1.70 -6.57
CA ALA A 188 -14.29 2.92 -5.97
C ALA A 188 -14.68 3.96 -7.04
N ARG A 189 -13.83 4.15 -8.05
CA ARG A 189 -14.11 5.07 -9.17
C ARG A 189 -15.32 4.63 -9.99
N THR A 190 -15.40 3.34 -10.34
CA THR A 190 -16.53 2.77 -11.07
C THR A 190 -17.84 2.91 -10.28
N ARG A 191 -17.81 2.75 -8.95
CA ARG A 191 -18.99 2.98 -8.09
C ARG A 191 -19.43 4.44 -8.08
N ALA A 192 -18.50 5.38 -7.95
CA ALA A 192 -18.80 6.81 -7.98
C ALA A 192 -19.41 7.26 -9.32
N GLN A 193 -18.91 6.73 -10.45
CA GLN A 193 -19.48 6.98 -11.77
C GLN A 193 -20.91 6.45 -11.91
N ARG A 194 -21.20 5.25 -11.38
CA ARG A 194 -22.57 4.72 -11.39
C ARG A 194 -23.53 5.57 -10.57
N GLN A 195 -23.10 6.06 -9.41
CA GLN A 195 -23.93 6.92 -8.56
C GLN A 195 -24.24 8.28 -9.19
N THR A 196 -23.33 8.80 -10.02
CA THR A 196 -23.50 10.10 -10.70
C THR A 196 -24.34 10.01 -11.98
N CYS A 197 -24.38 8.87 -12.66
CA CYS A 197 -25.25 8.68 -13.84
C CYS A 197 -26.72 8.34 -13.50
N HIS A 198 -27.01 8.01 -12.24
CA HIS A 198 -28.36 7.69 -11.76
C HIS A 198 -28.99 8.81 -10.90
N ALA A 199 -28.30 9.94 -10.76
CA ALA A 199 -28.80 11.17 -10.14
C ALA A 199 -29.19 12.16 -11.23
#